data_AF-A0A355F182-F1
#
_entry.id   AF-A0A355F182-F1
#
_cell.length_a   1.000
_cell.length_b   1.000
_cell.length_c   1.000
_cell.angle_alpha   90.00
_cell.angle_beta   90.00
_cell.angle_gamma   90.00
#
_symmetry.space_group_name_H-M   'P 1'
#
loop_
_entity.id
_entity.type
_entity.pdbx_description
1 polymer ?
#
loop_
_entity_poly.entity_id
_entity_poly.type
_entity_poly.pdbx_seq_one_letter_code
_entity_poly.pdbx_strand_id
1 'polypeptide(L)'
;QPVTVAGVMPPQFTFPLASEVPSYLGFTAAPDAWVPRAHTAADHEDRGNRSDMMIARLKPGVSVAAAEQELNAHLERLAEASPFDKGWALRLVPITAQMTQGLRPILLTLWVSVALVLLIACVNV
;
A
#
# COMPACT_ATOMS: atom_id res chain seq x y z
N GLN A 1 12.21 -7.05 -28.57
CA GLN A 1 13.58 -6.48 -28.62
C GLN A 1 14.42 -7.22 -27.58
N PRO A 2 15.72 -7.46 -27.83
CA PRO A 2 16.61 -8.04 -26.82
C PRO A 2 16.74 -7.08 -25.61
N VAL A 3 16.77 -7.63 -24.40
CA VAL A 3 16.94 -6.88 -23.15
C VAL A 3 18.23 -7.30 -22.44
N THR A 4 18.89 -6.36 -21.78
CA THR A 4 20.13 -6.63 -21.02
C THR A 4 19.77 -6.95 -19.57
N VAL A 5 20.27 -8.07 -19.06
CA VAL A 5 20.17 -8.42 -17.63
C VAL A 5 21.25 -7.63 -16.88
N ALA A 6 20.83 -6.62 -16.11
CA ALA A 6 21.75 -5.79 -15.31
C ALA A 6 22.26 -6.51 -14.05
N GLY A 7 21.58 -7.56 -13.60
CA GLY A 7 21.96 -8.35 -12.44
C GLY A 7 21.04 -9.54 -12.23
N VAL A 8 21.51 -10.53 -11.47
CA VAL A 8 20.73 -11.69 -11.04
C VAL A 8 20.73 -11.70 -9.52
N MET A 9 19.54 -11.79 -8.92
CA MET A 9 19.44 -11.84 -7.47
C MET A 9 19.88 -13.20 -6.93
N PRO A 10 20.49 -13.23 -5.73
CA PRO A 10 20.97 -14.47 -5.15
C PRO A 10 19.78 -15.40 -4.82
N PRO A 11 20.00 -16.72 -4.76
CA PRO A 11 18.91 -17.69 -4.55
C PRO A 11 18.15 -17.52 -3.24
N GLN A 12 18.76 -16.88 -2.23
CA GLN A 12 18.13 -16.55 -0.96
C GLN A 12 17.40 -15.18 -0.93
N PHE A 13 17.37 -14.44 -2.03
CA PHE A 13 16.63 -13.20 -2.08
C PHE A 13 15.12 -13.50 -2.05
N THR A 14 14.46 -13.04 -1.00
CA THR A 14 13.01 -13.15 -0.86
C THR A 14 12.38 -11.78 -1.03
N PHE A 15 11.49 -11.66 -2.01
CA PHE A 15 10.59 -10.52 -2.16
C PHE A 15 9.20 -10.91 -1.66
N PRO A 16 8.44 -10.00 -1.04
CA PRO A 16 7.08 -10.31 -0.61
C PRO A 16 6.25 -10.89 -1.77
N LEU A 17 5.68 -12.06 -1.56
CA LEU A 17 4.81 -12.72 -2.52
C LEU A 17 3.42 -12.08 -2.49
N ALA A 18 2.67 -12.19 -3.58
CA ALA A 18 1.29 -11.70 -3.64
C ALA A 18 0.38 -12.24 -2.52
N SER A 19 0.68 -13.41 -1.95
CA SER A 19 -0.06 -13.99 -0.82
C SER A 19 0.26 -13.33 0.53
N GLU A 20 1.40 -12.65 0.63
CA GLU A 20 1.91 -12.06 1.88
C GLU A 20 1.50 -10.58 2.02
N VAL A 21 0.99 -10.00 0.94
CA VAL A 21 0.61 -8.59 0.86
C VAL A 21 -0.81 -8.47 0.29
N PRO A 22 -1.57 -7.44 0.69
CA PRO A 22 -2.90 -7.22 0.13
C PRO A 22 -2.88 -7.14 -1.40
N SER A 23 -3.85 -7.81 -2.05
CA SER A 23 -3.89 -7.97 -3.51
C SER A 23 -3.95 -6.65 -4.29
N TYR A 24 -4.51 -5.58 -3.70
CA TYR A 24 -4.51 -4.25 -4.32
C TYR A 24 -3.13 -3.59 -4.38
N LEU A 25 -2.12 -4.16 -3.70
CA LEU A 25 -0.73 -3.73 -3.87
C LEU A 25 -0.10 -4.31 -5.15
N GLY A 26 -0.81 -5.13 -5.93
CA GLY A 26 -0.36 -5.50 -7.28
C GLY A 26 0.96 -6.28 -7.36
N PHE A 27 1.39 -6.91 -6.26
CA PHE A 27 2.54 -7.81 -6.27
C PHE A 27 2.21 -9.04 -7.10
N THR A 28 3.18 -9.52 -7.89
CA THR A 28 3.04 -10.79 -8.61
C THR A 28 3.27 -11.95 -7.64
N ALA A 29 2.67 -13.11 -7.92
CA ALA A 29 2.78 -14.27 -7.04
C ALA A 29 4.23 -14.75 -6.88
N ALA A 30 5.05 -14.62 -7.94
CA ALA A 30 6.49 -14.87 -7.94
C ALA A 30 7.11 -14.15 -9.16
N PRO A 31 7.80 -13.01 -8.98
CA PRO A 31 8.44 -12.32 -10.10
C PRO A 31 9.72 -13.05 -10.54
N ASP A 32 9.77 -13.50 -11.79
CA ASP A 32 10.98 -14.08 -12.40
C ASP A 32 11.98 -12.99 -12.86
N ALA A 33 11.48 -11.78 -13.11
CA ALA A 33 12.27 -10.64 -13.56
C ALA A 33 11.66 -9.31 -13.10
N TRP A 34 12.53 -8.33 -12.84
CA TRP A 34 12.15 -6.95 -12.57
C TRP A 34 12.60 -6.08 -13.73
N VAL A 35 11.68 -5.33 -14.30
CA VAL A 35 11.95 -4.39 -15.39
C VAL A 35 11.75 -2.97 -14.84
N PRO A 36 12.69 -2.03 -15.08
CA PRO A 36 12.49 -0.65 -14.69
C PRO A 36 11.18 -0.09 -15.27
N ARG A 37 10.34 0.47 -14.39
CA ARG A 37 9.19 1.27 -14.82
C ARG A 37 9.71 2.63 -15.27
N ALA A 38 9.98 2.76 -16.56
CA ALA A 38 10.23 4.06 -17.18
C ALA A 38 8.90 4.65 -17.66
N HIS A 39 8.46 5.75 -17.05
CA HIS A 39 7.34 6.51 -17.57
C HIS A 39 7.72 7.12 -18.92
N THR A 40 6.84 6.98 -19.89
CA THR A 40 6.97 7.60 -21.21
C THR A 40 6.52 9.07 -21.16
N ALA A 41 6.83 9.85 -22.20
CA ALA A 41 6.31 11.22 -22.31
C ALA A 41 4.77 11.24 -22.29
N ALA A 42 4.13 10.25 -22.92
CA ALA A 42 2.67 10.10 -22.92
C ALA A 42 2.12 9.82 -21.50
N ASP A 43 2.81 8.99 -20.71
CA ASP A 43 2.42 8.74 -19.31
C ASP A 43 2.50 10.02 -18.47
N HIS A 44 3.46 10.90 -18.75
CA HIS A 44 3.60 12.19 -18.05
C HIS A 44 2.56 13.23 -18.49
N GLU A 45 2.08 13.15 -19.73
CA GLU A 45 1.00 14.00 -20.25
C GLU A 45 -0.36 13.57 -19.69
N ASP A 46 -0.57 12.27 -19.45
CA ASP A 46 -1.78 11.72 -18.82
C ASP A 46 -1.74 11.84 -17.29
N ARG A 47 -1.77 13.09 -16.79
CA ARG A 47 -1.82 13.38 -15.36
C ARG A 47 -3.08 12.88 -14.64
N GLY A 48 -4.11 12.48 -15.39
CA GLY A 48 -5.32 11.87 -14.85
C GLY A 48 -5.12 10.41 -14.45
N ASN A 49 -4.13 9.72 -15.02
CA ASN A 49 -3.84 8.33 -14.73
C ASN A 49 -3.07 8.18 -13.41
N ARG A 50 -3.72 7.55 -12.42
CA ARG A 50 -3.18 7.34 -11.07
C ARG A 50 -3.15 5.86 -10.70
N SER A 51 -2.84 5.01 -11.68
CA SER A 51 -2.77 3.56 -11.51
C SER A 51 -1.49 3.07 -10.81
N ASP A 52 -0.51 3.94 -10.61
CA ASP A 52 0.74 3.59 -9.94
C ASP A 52 0.53 3.39 -8.43
N MET A 53 1.03 2.26 -7.92
CA MET A 53 1.17 2.04 -6.50
C MET A 53 2.49 2.62 -6.00
N MET A 54 2.45 3.35 -4.88
CA MET A 54 3.64 3.91 -4.25
C MET A 54 3.82 3.37 -2.82
N ILE A 55 5.06 2.99 -2.51
CA ILE A 55 5.52 2.68 -1.15
C ILE A 55 6.68 3.63 -0.85
N ALA A 56 6.63 4.26 0.31
CA ALA A 56 7.65 5.21 0.74
C ALA A 56 8.15 4.89 2.16
N ARG A 57 9.42 5.24 2.43
CA ARG A 57 10.02 5.16 3.76
C ARG A 57 10.13 6.57 4.32
N LEU A 58 9.51 6.80 5.48
CA LEU A 58 9.68 8.06 6.21
C LEU A 58 11.07 8.17 6.83
N LYS A 59 11.54 9.41 7.00
CA LYS A 59 12.75 9.68 7.78
C LYS A 59 12.54 9.24 9.24
N PRO A 60 13.61 8.81 9.95
CA PRO A 60 13.50 8.50 11.37
C PRO A 60 12.91 9.66 12.18
N GLY A 61 11.98 9.35 13.08
CA GLY A 61 11.32 10.33 13.95
C GLY A 61 10.19 11.14 13.30
N VAL A 62 9.95 11.01 12.00
CA VAL A 62 8.82 11.67 11.32
C VAL A 62 7.54 10.84 11.50
N SER A 63 6.49 11.48 12.00
CA SER A 63 5.17 10.85 12.12
C SER A 63 4.45 10.79 10.77
N VAL A 64 3.56 9.80 10.62
CA VAL A 64 2.75 9.66 9.41
C VAL A 64 1.87 10.90 9.17
N ALA A 65 1.29 11.44 10.24
CA ALA A 65 0.46 12.64 10.15
C ALA A 65 1.24 13.88 9.68
N ALA A 66 2.48 14.06 10.17
CA ALA A 66 3.34 15.16 9.74
C ALA A 66 3.71 15.02 8.25
N ALA A 67 4.08 13.81 7.82
CA ALA A 67 4.40 13.53 6.43
C ALA A 67 3.18 13.72 5.49
N GLU A 68 2.00 13.28 5.92
CA GLU A 68 0.75 13.48 5.17
C GLU A 68 0.42 14.96 5.01
N GLN A 69 0.54 15.74 6.09
CA GLN A 69 0.31 17.18 6.05
C GLN A 69 1.30 17.89 5.09
N GLU A 70 2.58 17.56 5.16
CA GLU A 70 3.61 18.13 4.28
C GLU A 70 3.30 17.80 2.81
N LEU A 71 3.06 16.53 2.48
CA LEU A 71 2.78 16.09 1.12
C LEU A 71 1.49 16.72 0.56
N ASN A 72 0.45 16.86 1.38
CA ASN A 72 -0.79 17.53 0.95
C ASN A 72 -0.57 19.02 0.68
N ALA A 73 0.24 19.71 1.49
CA ALA A 73 0.62 21.10 1.21
C ALA A 73 1.47 21.26 -0.07
N HIS A 74 2.19 20.21 -0.49
CA HIS A 74 2.86 20.19 -1.80
C HIS A 74 1.86 19.97 -2.94
N LEU A 75 0.88 19.08 -2.77
CA LEU A 75 -0.14 18.83 -3.79
C LEU A 75 -1.06 20.02 -4.01
N GLU A 76 -1.42 20.76 -2.96
CA GLU A 76 -2.19 22.00 -3.09
C GLU A 76 -1.48 23.01 -3.98
N ARG A 77 -0.16 23.16 -3.82
CA ARG A 77 0.65 24.01 -4.71
C ARG A 77 0.73 23.45 -6.13
N LEU A 78 0.80 22.13 -6.28
CA LEU A 78 0.82 21.49 -7.60
C LEU A 78 -0.52 21.67 -8.34
N ALA A 79 -1.62 21.75 -7.61
CA ALA A 79 -2.96 22.01 -8.13
C ALA A 79 -3.13 23.41 -8.75
N GLU A 80 -2.22 24.34 -8.44
CA GLU A 80 -2.15 25.64 -9.13
C GLU A 80 -1.59 25.49 -10.55
N ALA A 81 -0.66 24.55 -10.74
CA ALA A 81 0.01 24.31 -12.02
C ALA A 81 -0.77 23.36 -12.95
N SER A 82 -1.65 22.51 -12.41
CA SER A 82 -2.45 21.58 -13.20
C SER A 82 -3.88 21.41 -12.68
N PRO A 83 -4.91 21.60 -13.51
CA PRO A 83 -6.30 21.34 -13.14
C PRO A 83 -6.56 19.89 -12.72
N PHE A 84 -5.77 18.94 -13.22
CA PHE A 84 -5.90 17.51 -12.90
C PHE A 84 -5.57 17.20 -11.43
N ASP A 85 -4.80 18.07 -10.78
CA ASP A 85 -4.36 17.89 -9.39
C ASP A 85 -5.31 18.57 -8.38
N LYS A 86 -6.30 19.34 -8.85
CA LYS A 86 -7.27 20.02 -7.98
C LYS A 86 -8.18 19.04 -7.25
N GLY A 87 -8.39 19.31 -5.95
CA GLY A 87 -9.29 18.54 -5.09
C GLY A 87 -8.71 17.19 -4.62
N TRP A 88 -7.47 16.89 -4.97
CA TRP A 88 -6.80 15.67 -4.53
C TRP A 88 -6.00 15.87 -3.26
N ALA A 89 -6.08 14.87 -2.39
CA ALA A 89 -5.22 14.73 -1.22
C ALA A 89 -4.69 13.29 -1.16
N LEU A 90 -3.50 13.15 -0.60
CA LEU A 90 -2.91 11.89 -0.22
C LEU A 90 -3.32 11.52 1.19
N ARG A 91 -3.55 10.22 1.37
CA ARG A 91 -3.67 9.58 2.66
C ARG A 91 -2.54 8.58 2.81
N LEU A 92 -1.72 8.73 3.84
CA LEU A 92 -0.65 7.82 4.16
C LEU A 92 -1.18 6.77 5.14
N VAL A 93 -0.91 5.51 4.84
CA VAL A 93 -1.26 4.39 5.71
C VAL A 93 0.03 3.64 6.05
N PRO A 94 0.32 3.41 7.34
CA PRO A 94 1.45 2.58 7.73
C PRO A 94 1.34 1.19 7.10
N ILE A 95 2.44 0.68 6.53
CA ILE A 95 2.44 -0.62 5.86
C ILE A 95 1.94 -1.75 6.79
N THR A 96 2.27 -1.72 8.08
CA THR A 96 1.81 -2.71 9.07
C THR A 96 0.30 -2.65 9.31
N ALA A 97 -0.29 -1.45 9.28
CA ALA A 97 -1.73 -1.27 9.39
C ALA A 97 -2.44 -1.75 8.11
N GLN A 98 -1.83 -1.50 6.95
CA GLN A 98 -2.33 -1.96 5.64
C GLN A 98 -2.44 -3.49 5.59
N MET A 99 -1.47 -4.21 6.16
CA MET A 99 -1.46 -5.68 6.21
C MET A 99 -2.53 -6.26 7.14
N THR A 100 -2.85 -5.57 8.24
CA THR A 100 -3.76 -6.11 9.28
C THR A 100 -5.20 -5.62 9.17
N GLN A 101 -5.48 -4.65 8.29
CA GLN A 101 -6.79 -4.00 8.17
C GLN A 101 -7.95 -4.99 7.95
N GLY A 102 -7.75 -6.04 7.15
CA GLY A 102 -8.77 -7.06 6.87
C GLY A 102 -9.03 -8.03 8.02
N LEU A 103 -8.10 -8.17 8.96
CA LEU A 103 -8.18 -9.15 10.04
C LEU A 103 -8.97 -8.63 11.25
N ARG A 104 -8.90 -7.33 11.52
CA ARG A 104 -9.57 -6.70 12.67
C ARG A 104 -11.07 -7.05 12.78
N PRO A 105 -11.90 -6.92 11.73
CA PRO A 105 -13.32 -7.27 11.84
C PRO A 105 -13.54 -8.76 12.09
N ILE A 106 -12.75 -9.64 11.45
CA ILE A 106 -12.83 -11.10 11.64
C ILE A 106 -12.55 -11.47 13.09
N LEU A 107 -11.47 -10.91 13.65
CA LEU A 107 -11.11 -11.14 15.05
C LEU A 107 -12.19 -10.60 16.00
N LEU A 108 -12.79 -9.45 15.72
CA LEU A 108 -13.89 -8.91 16.51
C LEU A 108 -15.11 -9.84 16.46
N THR A 109 -15.47 -10.34 15.28
CA THR A 109 -16.57 -11.31 15.15
C THR A 109 -16.28 -12.57 15.96
N LEU A 110 -15.06 -13.12 15.87
CA LEU A 110 -14.65 -14.28 16.65
C LEU A 110 -14.75 -14.02 18.16
N TRP A 111 -14.27 -12.86 18.62
CA TRP A 111 -14.37 -12.44 20.02
C TRP A 111 -15.82 -12.37 20.51
N VAL A 112 -16.71 -11.76 19.72
CA VAL A 112 -18.15 -11.70 20.03
C VAL A 112 -18.75 -13.10 20.10
N SER A 113 -18.44 -13.97 19.15
CA SER A 113 -18.91 -15.36 19.14
C SER A 113 -18.46 -16.12 20.39
N VAL A 114 -17.18 -16.03 20.77
CA VAL A 114 -16.65 -16.67 21.98
C VAL A 114 -17.33 -16.13 23.23
N ALA A 115 -17.51 -14.81 23.34
CA ALA A 115 -18.18 -14.20 24.48
C ALA A 115 -19.63 -14.68 24.65
N LEU A 116 -20.39 -14.83 23.54
CA LEU A 116 -21.75 -15.36 23.58
C LEU A 116 -21.79 -16.82 24.06
N VAL A 117 -20.87 -17.67 23.58
CA VAL A 117 -20.80 -19.08 24.01
C VAL A 117 -20.47 -19.17 25.51
N LEU A 118 -19.53 -18.35 26.00
CA LEU A 118 -19.20 -18.29 27.42
C LEU A 118 -20.37 -17.84 28.28
N LEU A 119 -21.14 -16.83 27.83
CA LEU A 119 -22.35 -16.38 28.51
C LEU A 119 -23.39 -17.50 28.63
N ILE A 120 -23.64 -18.25 27.54
CA ILE A 120 -24.56 -19.39 27.55
C ILE A 120 -24.10 -20.46 28.54
N ALA A 121 -22.81 -20.78 28.55
CA ALA A 121 -22.25 -21.75 29.48
C ALA A 121 -22.40 -21.30 30.95
N CYS A 122 -22.12 -20.04 31.27
CA CYS A 122 -22.23 -19.52 32.64
C CYS A 122 -23.68 -19.48 33.18
N VAL A 123 -24.67 -19.25 32.32
CA VAL A 123 -26.10 -19.23 32.71
C VAL A 123 -26.67 -20.65 32.84
N ASN A 124 -26.08 -21.62 32.15
CA ASN A 124 -26.53 -23.02 32.15
C ASN A 124 -25.83 -23.88 33.23
N VAL A 125 -25.19 -23.24 34.21
CA VAL A 125 -24.69 -23.89 35.44
C VAL A 125 -25.80 -23.92 36.49
#